data_AF-A0A2H5B9H7-F1
#
_entry.id   AF-A0A2H5B9H7-F1
#
_cell.length_a   1.000
_cell.length_b   1.000
_cell.length_c   1.000
_cell.angle_alpha   90.00
_cell.angle_beta   90.00
_cell.angle_gamma   90.00
#
_symmetry.space_group_name_H-M   'P 1'
#
loop_
_entity.id
_entity.type
_entity.pdbx_description
1 polymer ?
#
loop_
_entity_poly.entity_id
_entity_poly.type
_entity_poly.pdbx_seq_one_letter_code
_entity_poly.pdbx_strand_id
1 'polypeptide(L)'
;MQARFTGLHPWSAPGDHIELYVGDGYIDLHNDCSLLDLTLTGHPKTVLRLEFQHVTAGRFLLEFHDVGELVLLQDAVSSDCWSEPPEKEPEGIDQVRYYEYGAELPPVFEIQSLTLQCKFRAWEVSFRFLVG
;
A
#
# COMPACT_ATOMS: atom_id res chain seq x y z
N MET A 1 3.51 -18.08 7.71
CA MET A 1 3.50 -18.46 6.28
C MET A 1 3.63 -17.16 5.52
N GLN A 2 4.53 -17.08 4.55
CA GLN A 2 4.81 -15.85 3.82
C GLN A 2 3.72 -15.52 2.80
N ALA A 3 3.46 -14.22 2.59
CA ALA A 3 2.64 -13.76 1.49
C ALA A 3 3.32 -14.06 0.15
N ARG A 4 2.53 -14.23 -0.91
CA ARG A 4 3.05 -14.36 -2.27
C ARG A 4 3.24 -12.98 -2.89
N PHE A 5 4.42 -12.72 -3.43
CA PHE A 5 4.75 -11.45 -4.07
C PHE A 5 4.87 -11.63 -5.58
N THR A 6 4.25 -10.74 -6.35
CA THR A 6 4.32 -10.73 -7.83
C THR A 6 4.70 -9.34 -8.32
N GLY A 7 5.71 -9.23 -9.18
CA GLY A 7 6.16 -7.93 -9.71
C GLY A 7 7.07 -7.13 -8.77
N LEU A 8 7.36 -7.66 -7.57
CA LEU A 8 8.31 -7.09 -6.61
C LEU A 8 9.05 -8.22 -5.87
N HIS A 9 10.22 -7.91 -5.30
CA HIS A 9 10.92 -8.85 -4.44
C HIS A 9 10.15 -9.06 -3.12
N PRO A 10 10.13 -10.30 -2.57
CA PRO A 10 9.45 -10.57 -1.32
C PRO A 10 10.04 -9.81 -0.13
N TRP A 11 9.18 -9.25 0.71
CA TRP A 11 9.59 -8.69 2.00
C TRP A 11 9.92 -9.78 3.02
N SER A 12 10.89 -9.49 3.89
CA SER A 12 11.24 -10.35 5.03
C SER A 12 10.41 -9.98 6.26
N ALA A 13 9.87 -10.98 6.95
CA ALA A 13 9.14 -10.82 8.20
C ALA A 13 9.99 -11.24 9.42
N PRO A 14 9.77 -10.61 10.59
CA PRO A 14 9.11 -9.31 10.75
C PRO A 14 10.00 -8.19 10.20
N GLY A 15 9.40 -7.16 9.61
CA GLY A 15 10.20 -6.04 9.11
C GLY A 15 9.37 -4.80 8.77
N ASP A 16 10.06 -3.67 8.78
CA ASP A 16 9.57 -2.38 8.36
C ASP A 16 10.16 -2.05 6.99
N HIS A 17 9.32 -1.72 6.03
CA HIS A 17 9.68 -1.55 4.63
C HIS A 17 9.15 -0.19 4.14
N ILE A 18 10.02 0.59 3.51
CA ILE A 18 9.64 1.79 2.75
C ILE A 18 10.16 1.73 1.32
N GLU A 19 10.89 0.67 0.98
CA GLU A 19 11.49 0.45 -0.33
C GLU A 19 10.79 -0.71 -1.03
N LEU A 20 10.37 -0.51 -2.27
CA LEU A 20 9.91 -1.55 -3.18
C LEU A 20 11.03 -1.92 -4.14
N TYR A 21 11.60 -3.11 -3.99
CA TYR A 21 12.56 -3.65 -4.95
C TYR A 21 11.79 -4.24 -6.14
N VAL A 22 11.95 -3.62 -7.32
CA VAL A 22 11.21 -3.95 -8.55
C VAL A 22 12.16 -4.06 -9.74
N GLY A 23 12.20 -5.24 -10.38
CA GLY A 23 13.15 -5.50 -11.48
C GLY A 23 14.60 -5.28 -11.06
N ASP A 24 15.32 -4.43 -11.82
CA ASP A 24 16.74 -4.09 -11.56
C ASP A 24 16.93 -2.86 -10.64
N GLY A 25 15.86 -2.37 -9.98
CA GLY A 25 15.90 -1.15 -9.16
C GLY A 25 15.04 -1.19 -7.90
N TYR A 26 14.98 -0.05 -7.20
CA TYR A 26 14.10 0.15 -6.06
C TYR A 26 13.31 1.46 -6.19
N ILE A 27 12.15 1.52 -5.53
CA ILE A 27 11.28 2.69 -5.40
C ILE A 27 11.16 3.02 -3.91
N ASP A 28 11.46 4.26 -3.52
CA ASP A 28 11.22 4.76 -2.17
C ASP A 28 9.78 5.27 -2.05
N LEU A 29 8.97 4.61 -1.22
CA LEU A 29 7.56 4.98 -1.01
C LEU A 29 7.38 6.25 -0.18
N HIS A 30 8.39 6.65 0.60
CA HIS A 30 8.34 7.84 1.44
C HIS A 30 8.75 9.08 0.65
N ASN A 31 9.88 9.02 -0.06
CA ASN A 31 10.49 10.19 -0.69
C ASN A 31 10.13 10.37 -2.18
N ASP A 32 9.97 9.28 -2.93
CA ASP A 32 9.82 9.35 -4.39
C ASP A 32 8.36 9.24 -4.84
N CYS A 33 7.44 9.01 -3.89
CA CYS A 33 6.09 8.58 -4.17
C CYS A 33 5.05 9.40 -3.42
N SER A 34 3.87 9.45 -4.04
CA SER A 34 2.69 10.14 -3.58
C SER A 34 1.52 9.17 -3.58
N LEU A 35 0.92 8.88 -2.43
CA LEU A 35 -0.30 8.06 -2.37
C LEU A 35 -1.47 8.86 -2.95
N LEU A 36 -2.00 8.40 -4.09
CA LEU A 36 -3.10 9.05 -4.80
C LEU A 36 -4.47 8.52 -4.36
N ASP A 37 -4.57 7.21 -4.17
CA ASP A 37 -5.84 6.56 -3.87
C ASP A 37 -5.65 5.29 -3.04
N LEU A 38 -6.65 5.00 -2.21
CA LEU A 38 -6.80 3.75 -1.48
C LEU A 38 -8.21 3.22 -1.76
N THR A 39 -8.28 2.14 -2.54
CA THR A 39 -9.56 1.55 -2.96
C THR A 39 -9.71 0.14 -2.43
N LEU A 40 -10.87 -0.18 -1.85
CA LEU A 40 -11.28 -1.54 -1.48
C LEU A 40 -12.36 -2.04 -2.44
N THR A 41 -12.09 -3.12 -3.18
CA THR A 41 -13.10 -3.80 -4.03
C THR A 41 -13.39 -5.20 -3.51
N GLY A 42 -14.67 -5.59 -3.42
CA GLY A 42 -15.10 -6.84 -2.77
C GLY A 42 -15.48 -8.02 -3.69
N HIS A 43 -15.50 -7.88 -5.01
CA HIS A 43 -15.98 -8.93 -5.93
C HIS A 43 -15.00 -9.17 -7.10
N PRO A 44 -14.66 -10.42 -7.46
CA PRO A 44 -15.02 -11.70 -6.82
C PRO A 44 -14.20 -12.02 -5.57
N LYS A 45 -13.16 -11.23 -5.27
CA LYS A 45 -12.30 -11.32 -4.09
C LYS A 45 -12.07 -9.92 -3.52
N THR A 46 -11.84 -9.84 -2.21
CA THR A 46 -11.48 -8.58 -1.56
C THR A 46 -10.06 -8.18 -1.96
N VAL A 47 -9.91 -7.02 -2.62
CA VAL A 47 -8.62 -6.46 -3.02
C VAL A 47 -8.52 -5.04 -2.49
N LEU A 48 -7.46 -4.76 -1.73
CA LEU A 48 -7.08 -3.42 -1.33
C LEU A 48 -6.01 -2.92 -2.30
N ARG A 49 -6.26 -1.78 -2.94
CA ARG A 49 -5.34 -1.17 -3.90
C ARG A 49 -4.81 0.14 -3.33
N LEU A 50 -3.51 0.29 -3.34
CA LEU A 50 -2.83 1.57 -3.14
C LEU A 50 -2.31 2.03 -4.49
N GLU A 51 -2.75 3.21 -4.91
CA GLU A 51 -2.25 3.84 -6.12
C GLU A 51 -1.26 4.94 -5.78
N PHE A 52 -0.11 4.91 -6.46
CA PHE A 52 0.97 5.86 -6.25
C PHE A 52 1.31 6.60 -7.53
N GLN A 53 1.71 7.86 -7.40
CA GLN A 53 2.47 8.60 -8.39
C GLN A 53 3.94 8.63 -7.97
N HIS A 54 4.82 8.05 -8.79
CA HIS A 54 6.27 8.20 -8.65
C HIS A 54 6.74 9.45 -9.40
N VAL A 55 7.74 10.17 -8.87
CA VAL A 55 8.28 11.41 -9.47
C VAL A 55 8.75 11.25 -10.92
N THR A 56 9.42 10.15 -11.27
CA THR A 56 9.93 9.85 -12.62
C THR A 56 9.33 8.62 -13.30
N ALA A 57 8.98 7.56 -12.55
CA ALA A 57 8.54 6.28 -13.12
C ALA A 57 7.05 6.24 -13.51
N GLY A 58 6.27 7.28 -13.20
CA GLY A 58 4.85 7.35 -13.49
C GLY A 58 3.98 6.70 -12.40
N ARG A 59 2.73 6.35 -12.75
CA ARG A 59 1.77 5.77 -11.80
C ARG A 59 1.96 4.26 -11.68
N PHE A 60 1.73 3.73 -10.47
CA PHE A 60 1.74 2.29 -10.23
C PHE A 60 0.73 1.90 -9.15
N LEU A 61 0.45 0.60 -9.06
CA LEU A 61 -0.41 0.01 -8.05
C LEU A 61 0.35 -1.00 -7.19
N LEU A 62 0.08 -0.96 -5.89
CA LEU A 62 0.33 -2.06 -4.97
C LEU A 62 -1.02 -2.66 -4.57
N GLU A 63 -1.28 -3.89 -4.99
CA GLU A 63 -2.56 -4.57 -4.77
C GLU A 63 -2.37 -5.71 -3.78
N PHE A 64 -3.16 -5.69 -2.71
CA PHE A 64 -3.22 -6.74 -1.69
C PHE A 64 -4.48 -7.56 -1.93
N HIS A 65 -4.36 -8.87 -2.07
CA HIS A 65 -5.46 -9.75 -2.45
C HIS A 65 -5.89 -10.65 -1.30
N ASP A 66 -7.16 -11.06 -1.37
CA ASP A 66 -7.85 -11.85 -0.35
C ASP A 66 -7.79 -11.15 1.03
N VAL A 67 -8.06 -9.84 1.02
CA VAL A 67 -7.92 -8.98 2.19
C VAL A 67 -8.99 -9.29 3.24
N GLY A 68 -8.55 -9.42 4.49
CA GLY A 68 -9.40 -9.58 5.68
C GLY A 68 -8.97 -8.69 6.84
N GLU A 69 -9.84 -8.53 7.84
CA GLU A 69 -9.57 -7.78 9.07
C GLU A 69 -9.05 -6.34 8.86
N LEU A 70 -9.57 -5.66 7.82
CA LEU A 70 -9.18 -4.29 7.51
C LEU A 70 -9.66 -3.31 8.60
N VAL A 71 -8.72 -2.60 9.19
CA VAL A 71 -8.93 -1.41 10.03
C VAL A 71 -8.27 -0.23 9.33
N LEU A 72 -9.04 0.82 9.07
CA LEU A 72 -8.57 2.06 8.47
C LEU A 72 -8.89 3.23 9.40
N LEU A 73 -7.86 4.00 9.73
CA LEU A 73 -7.94 5.24 10.48
C LEU A 73 -7.39 6.35 9.57
N GLN A 74 -8.14 7.44 9.45
CA GLN A 74 -7.72 8.60 8.68
C GLN A 74 -7.90 9.84 9.53
N ASP A 75 -6.78 10.51 9.83
CA ASP A 75 -6.75 11.68 10.72
C ASP A 75 -7.09 12.98 9.98
N ALA A 76 -7.05 12.96 8.64
CA ALA A 76 -7.53 14.03 7.78
C ALA A 76 -8.94 13.70 7.25
N VAL A 77 -9.97 14.12 7.99
CA VAL A 77 -11.35 14.05 7.52
C VAL A 77 -11.65 15.34 6.74
N SER A 78 -11.71 15.25 5.41
CA SER A 78 -12.47 16.25 4.65
C SER A 78 -13.95 15.93 4.81
N SER A 79 -14.57 16.54 5.82
CA SER A 79 -16.01 16.75 5.81
C SER A 79 -16.27 17.91 4.87
N ASP A 80 -17.09 17.67 3.84
CA ASP A 80 -17.77 18.69 3.04
C ASP A 80 -16.98 19.31 1.88
N CYS A 81 -17.46 19.04 0.67
CA CYS A 81 -17.57 20.01 -0.43
C CYS A 81 -16.32 20.83 -0.79
N TRP A 82 -15.16 20.21 -1.02
CA TRP A 82 -14.00 20.95 -1.53
C TRP A 82 -14.17 21.30 -3.01
N SER A 83 -14.28 22.60 -3.28
CA SER A 83 -14.23 23.21 -4.62
C SER A 83 -12.79 23.49 -5.09
N GLU A 84 -11.79 23.28 -4.25
CA GLU A 84 -10.37 23.38 -4.60
C GLU A 84 -9.61 22.16 -4.04
N PRO A 85 -8.55 21.65 -4.68
CA PRO A 85 -7.76 20.56 -4.11
C PRO A 85 -7.01 21.03 -2.84
N PRO A 86 -6.79 20.16 -1.84
CA PRO A 86 -6.02 20.51 -0.65
C PRO A 86 -4.61 20.97 -1.06
N GLU A 87 -4.14 22.09 -0.48
CA GLU A 87 -2.82 22.71 -0.76
C GLU A 87 -1.61 21.85 -0.32
N LYS A 88 -1.83 20.66 0.22
CA LYS A 88 -0.75 19.88 0.83
C LYS A 88 0.02 19.07 -0.22
N GLU A 89 1.33 19.01 0.00
CA GLU A 89 2.20 18.08 -0.70
C GLU A 89 1.63 16.66 -0.60
N PRO A 90 1.68 15.90 -1.69
CA PRO A 90 1.17 14.55 -1.68
C PRO A 90 1.96 13.69 -0.70
N GLU A 91 1.25 12.89 0.07
CA GLU A 91 1.80 12.17 1.21
C GLU A 91 2.42 10.84 0.76
N GLY A 92 3.69 10.64 1.09
CA GLY A 92 4.37 9.35 0.97
C GLY A 92 3.95 8.37 2.07
N ILE A 93 4.51 7.15 2.05
CA ILE A 93 4.32 6.16 3.10
C ILE A 93 5.51 6.20 4.06
N ASP A 94 5.26 6.54 5.32
CA ASP A 94 6.29 6.56 6.37
C ASP A 94 6.75 5.15 6.75
N GLN A 95 5.85 4.17 6.67
CA GLN A 95 6.15 2.81 7.09
C GLN A 95 5.18 1.77 6.48
N VAL A 96 5.72 0.66 6.00
CA VAL A 96 4.98 -0.59 5.78
C VAL A 96 5.53 -1.67 6.70
N ARG A 97 4.77 -2.07 7.71
CA ARG A 97 5.13 -3.18 8.59
C ARG A 97 4.57 -4.48 8.05
N TYR A 98 5.41 -5.50 7.99
CA TYR A 98 5.04 -6.83 7.52
C TYR A 98 5.35 -7.89 8.59
N TYR A 99 4.32 -8.62 9.00
CA TYR A 99 4.43 -9.66 10.02
C TYR A 99 3.82 -10.97 9.55
N GLU A 100 4.53 -12.07 9.77
CA GLU A 100 3.98 -13.41 9.61
C GLU A 100 3.49 -13.94 10.94
N TYR A 101 2.24 -14.39 10.95
CA TYR A 101 1.73 -15.24 12.01
C TYR A 101 1.87 -16.71 11.59
N GLY A 102 1.74 -17.63 12.54
CA GLY A 102 1.84 -19.08 12.29
C GLY A 102 0.98 -19.56 11.10
N ALA A 103 1.16 -20.81 10.69
CA ALA A 103 0.72 -21.33 9.38
C ALA A 103 -0.78 -21.18 9.04
N GLU A 104 -1.64 -20.78 9.98
CA GLU A 104 -3.10 -20.77 9.85
C GLU A 104 -3.70 -19.42 9.46
N LEU A 105 -2.94 -18.32 9.54
CA LEU A 105 -3.47 -16.97 9.29
C LEU A 105 -2.66 -16.25 8.20
N PRO A 106 -3.33 -15.43 7.36
CA PRO A 106 -2.62 -14.57 6.44
C PRO A 106 -1.71 -13.58 7.19
N PRO A 107 -0.55 -13.22 6.60
CA PRO A 107 0.31 -12.17 7.11
C PRO A 107 -0.42 -10.86 7.36
N VAL A 108 0.10 -10.10 8.32
CA VAL A 108 -0.41 -8.77 8.65
C VAL A 108 0.44 -7.72 7.94
N PHE A 109 -0.25 -6.74 7.38
CA PHE A 109 0.31 -5.54 6.82
C PHE A 109 -0.20 -4.34 7.62
N GLU A 110 0.70 -3.44 8.01
CA GLU A 110 0.35 -2.13 8.56
C GLU A 110 0.98 -1.07 7.67
N ILE A 111 0.18 -0.21 7.08
CA ILE A 111 0.60 0.86 6.19
C ILE A 111 0.31 2.16 6.91
N GLN A 112 1.34 2.97 7.10
CA GLN A 112 1.27 4.20 7.85
C GLN A 112 1.84 5.35 7.03
N SER A 113 1.11 6.45 7.06
CA SER A 113 1.57 7.78 6.69
C SER A 113 1.11 8.76 7.79
N LEU A 114 1.40 10.06 7.63
CA LEU A 114 0.99 11.12 8.54
C LEU A 114 -0.53 11.20 8.78
N THR A 115 -1.36 10.88 7.79
CA THR A 115 -2.82 11.03 7.82
C THR A 115 -3.57 9.72 7.64
N LEU A 116 -2.89 8.62 7.33
CA LEU A 116 -3.48 7.30 7.12
C LEU A 116 -2.78 6.25 7.98
N GLN A 117 -3.56 5.45 8.69
CA GLN A 117 -3.13 4.18 9.24
C GLN A 117 -4.07 3.08 8.77
N CYS A 118 -3.52 2.09 8.09
CA CYS A 118 -4.26 0.96 7.55
C CYS A 118 -3.64 -0.34 8.06
N LYS A 119 -4.42 -1.22 8.67
CA LYS A 119 -3.99 -2.53 9.14
C LYS A 119 -4.91 -3.59 8.59
N PHE A 120 -4.35 -4.64 8.00
CA PHE A 120 -5.13 -5.71 7.39
C PHE A 120 -4.31 -6.99 7.24
N ARG A 121 -4.97 -8.06 6.80
CA ARG A 121 -4.35 -9.32 6.42
C ARG A 121 -4.51 -9.59 4.93
N ALA A 122 -3.48 -10.12 4.28
CA ALA A 122 -3.54 -10.50 2.87
C ALA A 122 -2.62 -11.69 2.57
N TRP A 123 -2.99 -12.51 1.58
CA TRP A 123 -2.19 -13.68 1.15
C TRP A 123 -1.25 -13.38 -0.02
N GLU A 124 -1.60 -12.38 -0.82
CA GLU A 124 -0.86 -12.02 -2.02
C GLU A 124 -0.70 -10.50 -2.11
N VAL A 125 0.47 -10.09 -2.57
CA VAL A 125 0.82 -8.71 -2.89
C VAL A 125 1.30 -8.68 -4.33
N SER A 126 0.75 -7.79 -5.14
CA SER A 126 1.20 -7.59 -6.51
C SER A 126 1.53 -6.14 -6.78
N PHE A 127 2.62 -5.93 -7.52
CA PHE A 127 3.04 -4.63 -8.02
C PHE A 127 2.86 -4.58 -9.54
N ARG A 128 2.34 -3.47 -10.06
CA ARG A 128 2.32 -3.19 -11.50
C ARG A 128 2.32 -1.69 -11.80
N PHE A 129 3.05 -1.29 -12.84
CA PHE A 129 2.92 0.06 -13.41
C PHE A 129 1.57 0.20 -14.13
N LEU A 130 1.00 1.39 -14.04
CA LEU A 130 -0.16 1.79 -14.83
C LEU A 130 0.36 2.38 -16.15
N VAL A 131 -0.05 1.80 -17.27
CA VAL A 131 0.26 2.37 -18.59
C VAL A 131 -0.48 3.70 -18.70
N GLY A 132 0.27 4.79 -18.84
CA GLY A 132 -0.27 6.12 -19.16
C GLY A 132 -0.68 6.26 -20.61
#